data_AF-A0A5M6D719-F1
#
_entry.id   AF-A0A5M6D719-F1
#
_cell.length_a   1.000
_cell.length_b   1.000
_cell.length_c   1.000
_cell.angle_alpha   90.00
_cell.angle_beta   90.00
_cell.angle_gamma   90.00
#
_symmetry.space_group_name_H-M   'P 1'
#
loop_
_entity.id
_entity.type
_entity.pdbx_description
1 polymer ?
#
loop_
_entity_poly.entity_id
_entity_poly.type
_entity_poly.pdbx_seq_one_letter_code
_entity_poly.pdbx_strand_id
1 'polypeptide(L)'
;MPWPLGLGLRGIIADVNLLVAQGPKAAPAADKPFILQLMENPLFPIVGILLIFYMTLVVPERRRKAEEAKRIAAIGKNDRVITSGGLHGTVVSASPESDVVTLRLDESGQVRVKVSRWALTVVNEKKAKEAE
;
A
#
# COMPACT_ATOMS: atom_id res chain seq x y z
N MET A 1 -30.51 -21.80 88.18
CA MET A 1 -31.59 -20.93 87.66
C MET A 1 -30.92 -19.75 86.94
N PRO A 2 -31.37 -19.24 85.78
CA PRO A 2 -31.60 -19.83 84.45
C PRO A 2 -30.74 -19.18 83.31
N TRP A 3 -30.43 -19.97 82.26
CA TRP A 3 -30.22 -19.79 80.79
C TRP A 3 -30.06 -18.33 80.12
N PRO A 4 -29.79 -18.13 78.78
CA PRO A 4 -28.62 -17.49 78.13
C PRO A 4 -28.95 -16.71 76.81
N LEU A 5 -28.95 -15.37 76.73
CA LEU A 5 -29.29 -14.68 75.46
C LEU A 5 -28.41 -13.46 75.23
N GLY A 6 -27.54 -13.52 74.22
CA GLY A 6 -26.73 -12.38 73.79
C GLY A 6 -25.47 -12.69 72.98
N LEU A 7 -25.35 -13.88 72.35
CA LEU A 7 -24.35 -14.13 71.31
C LEU A 7 -24.89 -13.62 69.96
N GLY A 8 -24.10 -12.86 69.20
CA GLY A 8 -24.21 -12.91 67.74
C GLY A 8 -24.41 -11.63 66.93
N LEU A 9 -24.10 -10.41 67.40
CA LEU A 9 -24.28 -9.19 66.56
C LEU A 9 -23.11 -8.19 66.50
N ARG A 10 -21.88 -8.58 66.90
CA ARG A 10 -20.66 -7.78 66.65
C ARG A 10 -19.64 -8.43 65.71
N GLY A 11 -19.97 -9.60 65.12
CA GLY A 11 -19.09 -10.30 64.16
C GLY A 11 -19.49 -10.15 62.69
N ILE A 12 -20.77 -9.89 62.39
CA ILE A 12 -21.29 -10.01 61.01
C ILE A 12 -20.89 -8.82 60.12
N ILE A 13 -20.60 -7.64 60.68
CA ILE A 13 -20.24 -6.47 59.86
C ILE A 13 -18.78 -6.52 59.39
N ALA A 14 -17.89 -7.18 60.15
CA ALA A 14 -16.48 -7.34 59.76
C ALA A 14 -16.28 -8.45 58.70
N ASP A 15 -17.12 -9.49 58.71
CA ASP A 15 -17.05 -10.59 57.75
C ASP A 15 -17.63 -10.24 56.36
N VAL A 16 -18.61 -9.33 56.28
CA VAL A 16 -19.21 -8.94 54.98
C VAL A 16 -18.20 -8.20 54.09
N ASN A 17 -17.30 -7.39 54.66
CA ASN A 17 -16.26 -6.71 53.90
C ASN A 17 -15.09 -7.65 53.52
N LEU A 18 -14.99 -8.83 54.13
CA LEU A 18 -14.01 -9.87 53.77
C LEU A 18 -14.56 -10.82 52.70
N LEU A 19 -15.88 -11.04 52.65
CA LEU A 19 -16.52 -11.91 51.68
C LEU A 19 -16.75 -11.24 50.30
N VAL A 20 -16.76 -9.91 50.22
CA VAL A 20 -16.88 -9.16 48.95
C VAL A 20 -15.52 -8.93 48.27
N ALA A 21 -14.40 -9.24 48.94
CA ALA A 21 -13.04 -9.11 48.40
C ALA A 21 -12.55 -10.34 47.60
N GLN A 22 -13.36 -11.39 47.47
CA GLN A 22 -13.05 -12.57 46.66
C GLN A 22 -14.04 -12.74 45.50
N GLY A 23 -14.09 -11.75 44.61
CA GLY A 23 -14.45 -12.00 43.20
C GLY A 23 -13.36 -12.84 42.52
N PRO A 24 -13.68 -13.63 41.49
CA PRO A 24 -12.76 -14.62 40.92
C PRO A 24 -11.47 -13.96 40.45
N LYS A 25 -10.41 -14.21 41.22
CA LYS A 25 -9.03 -13.90 40.90
C LYS A 25 -8.57 -14.87 39.82
N ALA A 26 -8.17 -14.30 38.69
CA ALA A 26 -7.41 -14.94 37.60
C ALA A 26 -8.05 -16.17 36.95
N ALA A 27 -8.77 -15.93 35.84
CA ALA A 27 -8.77 -16.91 34.75
C ALA A 27 -7.38 -16.89 34.09
N PRO A 28 -6.76 -18.05 33.84
CA PRO A 28 -5.46 -18.14 33.19
C PRO A 28 -5.53 -17.55 31.78
N ALA A 29 -4.41 -17.00 31.33
CA ALA A 29 -4.20 -16.48 29.98
C ALA A 29 -4.76 -17.44 28.92
N ALA A 30 -6.00 -17.17 28.49
CA ALA A 30 -6.46 -17.63 27.20
C ALA A 30 -5.63 -16.85 26.18
N ASP A 31 -5.04 -17.54 25.20
CA ASP A 31 -4.40 -16.94 24.04
C ASP A 31 -5.34 -15.88 23.47
N LYS A 32 -5.14 -14.62 23.89
CA LYS A 32 -5.94 -13.50 23.42
C LYS A 32 -5.63 -13.44 21.93
N PRO A 33 -6.63 -13.47 21.03
CA PRO A 33 -6.35 -13.33 19.60
C PRO A 33 -5.45 -12.12 19.42
N PHE A 34 -4.35 -12.27 18.67
CA PHE A 34 -3.26 -11.28 18.52
C PHE A 34 -3.75 -9.82 18.41
N ILE A 35 -4.93 -9.64 17.81
CA ILE A 35 -5.68 -8.38 17.71
C ILE A 35 -5.97 -7.73 19.07
N LEU A 36 -6.44 -8.48 20.07
CA LEU A 36 -6.74 -7.96 21.42
C LEU A 36 -5.49 -7.67 22.24
N GLN A 37 -4.38 -8.37 21.99
CA GLN A 37 -3.10 -8.12 22.66
C GLN A 37 -2.38 -6.90 22.06
N LEU A 38 -2.56 -6.64 20.76
CA LEU A 38 -2.07 -5.42 20.09
C LEU A 38 -2.75 -4.14 20.59
N MET A 39 -3.97 -4.23 21.12
CA MET A 39 -4.73 -3.09 21.65
C MET A 39 -4.34 -2.69 23.08
N GLU A 40 -3.61 -3.55 23.80
CA GLU A 40 -3.18 -3.30 25.18
C GLU A 40 -2.00 -2.30 25.24
N ASN A 41 -1.30 -2.08 24.10
CA ASN A 41 -0.23 -1.09 23.96
C ASN A 41 -0.59 0.01 22.93
N PRO A 42 -0.77 1.28 23.32
CA PRO A 42 -1.19 2.36 22.42
C PRO A 42 -0.19 2.70 21.31
N LEU A 43 1.05 2.19 21.37
CA LEU A 43 2.07 2.39 20.33
C LEU A 43 1.98 1.40 19.17
N PHE A 44 1.49 0.18 19.42
CA PHE A 44 1.35 -0.86 18.39
C PHE A 44 0.29 -0.58 17.30
N PRO A 45 -0.91 -0.05 17.60
CA PRO A 45 -1.87 0.28 16.55
C PRO A 45 -1.36 1.40 15.63
N ILE A 46 -0.57 2.35 16.16
CA ILE A 46 0.03 3.43 15.36
C ILE A 46 1.04 2.85 14.35
N VAL A 47 1.90 1.92 14.79
CA VAL A 47 2.87 1.24 13.90
C VAL A 47 2.15 0.37 12.86
N GLY A 48 1.10 -0.35 13.24
CA GLY A 48 0.31 -1.17 12.30
C GLY A 48 -0.38 -0.34 11.22
N ILE A 49 -0.98 0.79 11.59
CA ILE A 49 -1.60 1.74 10.65
C ILE A 49 -0.54 2.34 9.73
N LEU A 50 0.59 2.83 10.26
CA LEU A 50 1.70 3.35 9.46
C LEU A 50 2.24 2.31 8.45
N LEU A 51 2.34 1.04 8.86
CA LEU A 51 2.78 -0.05 8.01
C LEU A 51 1.81 -0.30 6.84
N ILE A 52 0.50 -0.36 7.13
CA ILE A 52 -0.54 -0.58 6.11
C ILE A 52 -0.61 0.60 5.14
N PHE A 53 -0.58 1.84 5.64
CA PHE A 53 -0.55 3.04 4.79
C PHE A 53 0.72 3.10 3.94
N TYR A 54 1.88 2.75 4.51
CA TYR A 54 3.14 2.71 3.77
C TYR A 54 3.11 1.66 2.65
N MET A 55 2.62 0.45 2.93
CA MET A 55 2.49 -0.58 1.91
C MET A 55 1.50 -0.17 0.81
N THR A 56 0.38 0.45 1.19
CA THR A 56 -0.68 0.80 0.25
C THR A 56 -0.30 1.97 -0.65
N LEU A 57 0.54 2.91 -0.22
CA LEU A 57 1.01 4.02 -1.06
C LEU A 57 2.27 3.66 -1.87
N VAL A 58 3.25 2.97 -1.28
CA VAL A 58 4.56 2.76 -1.92
C VAL A 58 4.56 1.60 -2.91
N VAL A 59 3.83 0.52 -2.64
CA VAL A 59 3.77 -0.65 -3.53
C VAL A 59 3.08 -0.38 -4.88
N PRO A 60 1.92 0.31 -4.97
CA PRO A 60 1.30 0.55 -6.27
C PRO A 60 2.14 1.48 -7.16
N GLU A 61 2.82 2.46 -6.56
CA GLU A 61 3.63 3.43 -7.31
C GLU A 61 4.82 2.75 -8.00
N ARG A 62 5.49 1.82 -7.30
CA ARG A 62 6.56 1.02 -7.88
C ARG A 62 6.07 0.16 -9.04
N ARG A 63 4.85 -0.38 -8.95
CA ARG A 63 4.24 -1.17 -10.04
C ARG A 63 3.97 -0.30 -11.27
N ARG A 64 3.39 0.88 -11.09
CA ARG A 64 3.14 1.85 -12.18
C ARG A 64 4.43 2.26 -12.89
N LYS A 65 5.45 2.66 -12.12
CA LYS A 65 6.77 3.05 -12.66
C LYS A 65 7.47 1.89 -13.39
N ALA A 66 7.37 0.68 -12.85
CA ALA A 66 7.94 -0.51 -13.50
C ALA A 66 7.21 -0.85 -14.81
N GLU A 67 5.89 -0.70 -14.86
CA GLU A 67 5.10 -0.90 -16.08
C GLU A 67 5.38 0.17 -17.14
N GLU A 68 5.47 1.44 -16.74
CA GLU A 68 5.87 2.53 -17.63
C GLU A 68 7.27 2.30 -18.19
N ALA A 69 8.25 1.97 -17.33
CA ALA A 69 9.62 1.68 -17.76
C ALA A 69 9.67 0.52 -18.78
N LYS A 70 8.86 -0.52 -18.59
CA LYS A 70 8.74 -1.64 -19.54
C LYS A 70 8.16 -1.19 -20.89
N ARG A 71 7.12 -0.34 -20.89
CA ARG A 71 6.52 0.21 -22.13
C ARG A 71 7.53 1.08 -22.88
N ILE A 72 8.26 1.92 -22.17
CA ILE A 72 9.29 2.80 -22.70
C ILE A 72 10.47 2.00 -23.27
N ALA A 73 10.85 0.88 -22.63
CA ALA A 73 11.91 -0.02 -23.09
C ALA A 73 11.53 -0.80 -24.37
N ALA A 74 10.24 -1.00 -24.62
CA ALA A 74 9.75 -1.68 -25.82
C ALA A 74 9.80 -0.81 -27.09
N ILE A 75 10.16 0.47 -26.98
CA ILE A 75 10.22 1.40 -28.11
C ILE A 75 11.41 1.07 -29.02
N GLY A 76 11.13 0.63 -30.24
CA GLY A 76 12.09 0.29 -31.27
C GLY A 76 12.35 1.41 -32.28
N LYS A 77 13.34 1.18 -33.16
CA LYS A 77 13.51 1.99 -34.36
C LYS A 77 12.33 1.74 -35.31
N ASN A 78 11.88 2.78 -36.01
CA ASN A 78 10.74 2.77 -36.93
C ASN A 78 9.35 2.73 -36.26
N ASP A 79 9.26 2.68 -34.94
CA ASP A 79 7.95 2.75 -34.27
C ASP A 79 7.33 4.14 -34.40
N ARG A 80 6.01 4.15 -34.61
CA ARG A 80 5.19 5.37 -34.55
C ARG A 80 4.87 5.67 -33.09
N VAL A 81 5.22 6.86 -32.64
CA VAL A 81 5.08 7.28 -31.25
C VAL A 81 4.38 8.63 -31.15
N ILE A 82 3.73 8.84 -30.01
CA ILE A 82 3.19 10.12 -29.58
C ILE A 82 4.01 10.59 -28.39
N THR A 83 4.43 11.84 -28.42
CA THR A 83 5.06 12.51 -27.28
C THR A 83 4.01 13.02 -26.29
N SER A 84 4.40 13.27 -25.04
CA SER A 84 3.51 13.82 -24.00
C SER A 84 2.80 15.12 -24.39
N GLY A 85 3.36 15.89 -25.33
CA GLY A 85 2.75 17.11 -25.90
C GLY A 85 1.78 16.86 -27.07
N GLY A 86 1.46 15.61 -27.40
CA GLY A 86 0.57 15.24 -28.50
C GLY A 86 1.23 15.28 -29.89
N LEU A 87 2.56 15.38 -29.98
CA LEU A 87 3.23 15.35 -31.28
C LEU A 87 3.38 13.91 -31.76
N HIS A 88 2.89 13.66 -32.97
CA HIS A 88 3.02 12.38 -33.65
C HIS A 88 4.32 12.34 -34.45
N GLY A 89 5.03 11.22 -34.41
CA GLY A 89 6.24 11.05 -35.20
C GLY A 89 6.71 9.61 -35.25
N THR A 90 7.77 9.39 -36.03
CA THR A 90 8.41 8.08 -36.19
C THR A 90 9.82 8.10 -35.62
N VAL A 91 10.18 7.04 -34.89
CA VAL A 91 11.51 6.87 -34.32
C VAL A 91 12.54 6.58 -35.41
N VAL A 92 13.51 7.48 -35.59
CA VAL A 92 14.59 7.30 -36.58
C VAL A 92 15.77 6.56 -35.96
N SER A 93 16.10 6.95 -34.74
CA SER A 93 17.22 6.41 -34.00
C SER A 93 16.88 6.38 -32.52
N ALA A 94 16.82 5.16 -31.99
CA ALA A 94 16.80 4.87 -30.56
C ALA A 94 18.10 4.14 -30.23
N SER A 95 18.92 4.73 -29.35
CA SER A 95 20.09 4.07 -28.78
C SER A 95 19.68 3.46 -27.43
N PRO A 96 19.89 2.16 -27.18
CA PRO A 96 19.41 1.50 -25.95
C PRO A 96 20.02 2.13 -24.69
N GLU A 97 21.27 2.58 -24.75
CA GLU A 97 21.99 3.20 -23.63
C GLU A 97 21.68 4.69 -23.43
N SER A 98 21.03 5.34 -24.40
CA SER A 98 20.72 6.77 -24.31
C SER A 98 19.27 6.99 -23.92
N ASP A 99 19.05 7.89 -22.95
CA ASP A 99 17.70 8.30 -22.52
C ASP A 99 17.04 9.28 -23.51
N VAL A 100 17.73 9.62 -24.61
CA VAL A 100 17.26 10.54 -25.65
C VAL A 100 17.09 9.79 -26.95
N VAL A 101 15.94 9.98 -27.59
CA VAL A 101 15.56 9.37 -28.87
C VAL A 101 15.35 10.46 -29.92
N THR A 102 15.77 10.19 -31.16
CA THR A 102 15.54 11.12 -32.28
C THR A 102 14.26 10.74 -33.03
N LEU A 103 13.31 11.65 -33.06
CA LEU A 103 12.05 11.52 -33.80
C LEU A 103 12.05 12.34 -35.07
N ARG A 104 11.36 11.84 -36.10
CA ARG A 104 10.88 12.61 -37.25
C ARG A 104 9.40 12.93 -37.03
N LEU A 105 9.05 14.20 -37.04
CA LEU A 105 7.68 14.69 -36.82
C LEU A 105 6.92 14.92 -38.13
N ASP A 106 7.64 15.02 -39.24
CA ASP A 106 7.09 15.36 -40.54
C ASP A 106 7.29 14.24 -41.56
N GLU A 107 6.33 14.07 -42.47
CA GLU A 107 6.39 13.09 -43.55
C GLU A 107 7.55 13.39 -44.53
N SER A 108 7.90 14.67 -44.68
CA SER A 108 9.04 15.16 -45.48
C SER A 108 10.40 14.97 -44.78
N GLY A 109 10.43 14.56 -43.51
CA GLY A 109 11.63 14.16 -42.79
C GLY A 109 12.63 15.27 -42.43
N GLN A 110 12.30 16.54 -42.68
CA GLN A 110 13.18 17.69 -42.41
C GLN A 110 13.29 18.04 -40.92
N VAL A 111 12.22 17.83 -40.15
CA VAL A 111 12.19 18.18 -38.72
C VAL A 111 12.59 16.97 -37.88
N ARG A 112 13.76 17.06 -37.24
CA ARG A 112 14.27 16.06 -36.29
C ARG A 112 14.32 16.67 -34.89
N VAL A 113 13.63 16.06 -33.95
CA VAL A 113 13.61 16.51 -32.55
C VAL A 113 14.13 15.40 -31.65
N LYS A 114 14.95 15.81 -30.69
CA LYS A 114 15.44 14.94 -29.61
C LYS A 114 14.48 15.05 -28.45
N VAL A 115 13.92 13.93 -28.05
CA VAL A 115 13.00 13.85 -26.91
C VAL A 115 13.43 12.74 -25.98
N SER A 116 13.13 12.90 -24.70
CA SER A 116 13.44 11.89 -23.70
C SER A 116 12.57 10.65 -23.89
N ARG A 117 13.13 9.48 -23.64
CA ARG A 117 12.45 8.20 -23.87
C ARG A 117 11.20 8.06 -23.00
N TRP A 118 11.24 8.58 -21.78
CA TRP A 118 10.10 8.55 -20.85
C TRP A 118 8.88 9.33 -21.33
N ALA A 119 9.06 10.28 -22.25
CA ALA A 119 7.97 11.11 -22.77
C ALA A 119 7.29 10.49 -24.00
N LEU A 120 7.62 9.25 -24.37
CA LEU A 120 7.14 8.57 -25.57
C LEU A 120 6.08 7.51 -25.26
N THR A 121 5.04 7.45 -26.09
CA THR A 121 4.03 6.39 -26.08
C THR A 121 3.92 5.78 -27.48
N VAL A 122 4.02 4.46 -27.61
CA VAL A 122 3.88 3.76 -28.91
C VAL A 122 2.42 3.73 -29.34
N VAL A 123 2.17 4.12 -30.59
CA VAL A 123 0.85 3.96 -31.22
C VAL A 123 0.85 2.66 -31.98
N ASN A 124 0.16 1.65 -31.45
CA ASN A 124 -0.01 0.37 -32.13
C ASN A 124 -1.10 0.48 -33.22
N GLU A 125 -0.80 1.18 -34.31
CA GLU A 125 -1.69 1.22 -35.48
C GLU A 125 -1.87 -0.17 -36.11
N LYS A 126 -0.92 -1.09 -35.89
CA LYS A 126 -1.01 -2.48 -36.37
C LYS A 126 -2.11 -3.30 -35.66
N LYS A 127 -2.42 -3.03 -34.39
CA LYS A 127 -3.46 -3.81 -33.67
C LYS A 127 -4.89 -3.44 -34.08
N ALA A 128 -5.10 -2.26 -34.66
CA ALA A 128 -6.44 -1.82 -35.07
C ALA A 128 -6.90 -2.41 -36.41
N LYS A 129 -5.97 -2.85 -37.27
CA LYS A 129 -6.29 -3.37 -38.62
C LYS A 129 -6.42 -4.90 -38.70
N GLU A 130 -6.26 -5.60 -37.59
CA GLU A 130 -6.27 -7.08 -37.53
C GLU A 130 -7.48 -7.62 -36.74
N ALA A 131 -8.36 -6.73 -36.29
CA ALA A 131 -9.58 -7.04 -35.54
C ALA A 131 -10.86 -6.77 -36.35
N GLU A 132 -10.74 -6.59 -37.67
CA GLU A 132 -11.86 -6.40 -38.62
C GLU A 132 -11.85 -7.49 -39.69
#